data_AF-A0A2V9UEC5-F1
#
_entry.id   AF-A0A2V9UEC5-F1
#
_cell.length_a   1.000
_cell.length_b   1.000
_cell.length_c   1.000
_cell.angle_alpha   90.00
_cell.angle_beta   90.00
_cell.angle_gamma   90.00
#
_symmetry.space_group_name_H-M   'P 1'
#
loop_
_entity.id
_entity.type
_entity.pdbx_description
1 polymer ?
#
loop_
_entity_poly.entity_id
_entity_poly.type
_entity_poly.pdbx_seq_one_letter_code
_entity_poly.pdbx_strand_id
1 'polypeptide(L)'
;MMRRFFLTFGGVILVGLALIAAAPRQGGSPDKSTEAARLNNLGAAYMNQQLFEKGLKAFQDAAALDPKLEIAKLNQGIALLNLTRIELAKQLLEEAVKRDPNDPHAWFNLGLLYKNSDNPQGPIDAFRHVTEIDPNDADSWYFLGAAYAQVKQYPQAIDAFQHALKVNPLHASAEFGLARAYQQSGEAAKARENLQKFQHITQAKLGSPIGLAYGDQGKYSLVEESPAVTLKVPPQIPVKFVDVTKEAGIVSRVVQNSGDDLASYFGPGACFLDYDGDGKSDIFLPDNGAQGGMTLYRNLGNDKFEDATKRAGLDPTLHAIGCTAGDYDNDGATDLAVSLRVRALLLHNEKNGTFKDMTESAGIKSEGSNVGVTFIDYDHDGDLDLYVTNTLRNAPAPASGQDIKLPSGLVFPGNFMWRNNGNGTFTNVTQELEIYLDPSVSAIGTDYNNDRAID
;
A
#
# COMPACT_ATOMS: atom_id res chain seq x y z
N MET A 1 77.74 21.43 40.38
CA MET A 1 76.33 21.86 40.29
C MET A 1 75.53 20.67 39.78
N MET A 2 75.03 19.84 40.70
CA MET A 2 74.33 18.57 40.45
C MET A 2 72.95 18.66 41.15
N ARG A 3 71.86 18.36 40.44
CA ARG A 3 70.49 18.15 40.98
C ARG A 3 69.88 17.00 40.16
N ARG A 4 69.71 15.78 40.70
CA ARG A 4 68.58 15.23 41.51
C ARG A 4 67.22 15.43 40.83
N PHE A 5 66.70 14.38 40.17
CA PHE A 5 65.74 13.34 40.61
C PHE A 5 64.27 13.76 40.44
N PHE A 6 63.45 12.96 39.72
CA PHE A 6 62.24 12.28 40.21
C PHE A 6 61.60 11.40 39.11
N LEU A 7 61.20 10.18 39.48
CA LEU A 7 60.37 9.25 38.70
C LEU A 7 58.92 9.76 38.62
N THR A 8 58.20 9.46 37.53
CA THR A 8 56.84 8.85 37.58
C THR A 8 56.29 8.40 36.21
N PHE A 9 55.74 7.17 36.23
CA PHE A 9 54.59 6.59 35.52
C PHE A 9 54.38 6.75 33.99
N GLY A 10 54.44 5.61 33.30
CA GLY A 10 53.67 5.31 32.08
C GLY A 10 53.25 3.85 32.10
N GLY A 11 52.04 3.57 32.59
CA GLY A 11 51.45 2.23 32.64
C GLY A 11 51.01 1.77 31.26
N VAL A 12 51.51 0.62 30.83
CA VAL A 12 51.03 -0.11 29.64
C VAL A 12 49.85 -0.97 30.07
N ILE A 13 48.63 -0.61 29.67
CA ILE A 13 47.46 -1.49 29.77
C ILE A 13 47.50 -2.41 28.54
N LEU A 14 47.94 -3.65 28.76
CA LEU A 14 47.68 -4.77 27.84
C LEU A 14 46.19 -5.12 27.91
N VAL A 15 45.40 -4.69 26.92
CA VAL A 15 44.07 -5.25 26.69
C VAL A 15 44.24 -6.57 25.94
N GLY A 16 44.22 -7.67 26.67
CA GLY A 16 44.09 -9.00 26.08
C GLY A 16 42.71 -9.12 25.43
N LEU A 17 42.68 -9.30 24.10
CA LEU A 17 41.49 -9.78 23.41
C LEU A 17 41.18 -11.20 23.90
N ALA A 18 40.25 -11.30 24.84
CA ALA A 18 39.55 -12.55 25.06
C ALA A 18 38.61 -12.78 23.87
N LEU A 19 39.07 -13.60 22.91
CA LEU A 19 38.18 -14.27 21.97
C LEU A 19 37.23 -15.15 22.79
N ILE A 20 36.08 -14.60 23.15
CA ILE A 20 34.93 -15.41 23.56
C ILE A 20 34.46 -16.09 22.28
N ALA A 21 35.02 -17.27 22.00
CA ALA A 21 34.39 -18.21 21.09
C ALA A 21 33.02 -18.51 21.68
N ALA A 22 31.99 -17.83 21.15
CA ALA A 22 30.62 -18.20 21.42
C ALA A 22 30.49 -19.64 20.95
N ALA A 23 30.42 -20.58 21.90
CA ALA A 23 29.99 -21.93 21.60
C ALA A 23 28.71 -21.83 20.76
N PRO A 24 28.57 -22.62 19.68
CA PRO A 24 27.33 -22.62 18.93
C PRO A 24 26.23 -22.92 19.94
N ARG A 25 25.38 -21.92 20.21
CA ARG A 25 24.15 -22.17 20.97
C ARG A 25 23.47 -23.28 20.19
N GLN A 26 23.26 -24.41 20.85
CA GLN A 26 22.33 -25.42 20.39
C GLN A 26 20.97 -24.72 20.29
N GLY A 27 20.71 -24.08 19.14
CA GLY A 27 19.36 -23.78 18.74
C GLY A 27 18.70 -25.15 18.66
N GLY A 28 17.88 -25.47 19.66
CA GLY A 28 17.02 -26.63 19.57
C GLY A 28 16.34 -26.58 18.20
N SER A 29 16.33 -27.71 17.49
CA SER A 29 15.57 -27.83 16.25
C SER A 29 14.22 -27.13 16.44
N PRO A 30 13.76 -26.28 15.49
CA PRO A 30 12.45 -25.66 15.61
C PRO A 30 11.45 -26.75 15.99
N ASP A 31 10.62 -26.46 17.00
CA ASP A 31 9.57 -27.38 17.40
C ASP A 31 8.82 -27.80 16.14
N LYS A 32 8.51 -29.09 16.01
CA LYS A 32 7.88 -29.64 14.80
C LYS A 32 6.63 -28.85 14.42
N SER A 33 5.89 -28.36 15.42
CA SER A 33 4.72 -27.51 15.21
C SER A 33 5.08 -26.14 14.62
N THR A 34 6.14 -25.49 15.09
CA THR A 34 6.64 -24.22 14.52
C THR A 34 7.12 -24.39 13.08
N GLU A 35 7.85 -25.47 12.79
CA GLU A 35 8.32 -25.72 11.43
C GLU A 35 7.17 -26.11 10.49
N ALA A 36 6.16 -26.86 10.97
CA ALA A 36 4.96 -27.15 10.20
C ALA A 36 4.18 -25.87 9.86
N ALA A 37 4.03 -24.97 10.83
CA ALA A 37 3.40 -23.68 10.62
C ALA A 37 4.18 -22.79 9.63
N ARG A 38 5.53 -22.80 9.69
CA ARG A 38 6.38 -22.12 8.71
C ARG A 38 6.19 -22.69 7.29
N LEU A 39 6.14 -24.02 7.15
CA LEU A 39 5.89 -24.69 5.87
C LEU A 39 4.48 -24.35 5.33
N ASN A 40 3.48 -24.26 6.19
CA ASN A 40 2.14 -23.79 5.81
C ASN A 40 2.19 -22.37 5.22
N ASN A 41 2.85 -21.42 5.90
CA ASN A 41 2.90 -20.03 5.44
C ASN A 41 3.75 -19.89 4.16
N LEU A 42 4.80 -20.71 4.01
CA LEU A 42 5.52 -20.81 2.73
C LEU A 42 4.61 -21.32 1.61
N GLY A 43 3.73 -22.28 1.90
CA GLY A 43 2.70 -22.74 0.97
C GLY A 43 1.76 -21.62 0.55
N ALA A 44 1.29 -20.82 1.51
CA ALA A 44 0.45 -19.63 1.23
C ALA A 44 1.15 -18.63 0.31
N ALA A 45 2.43 -18.32 0.57
CA ALA A 45 3.22 -17.46 -0.30
C ALA A 45 3.39 -18.01 -1.73
N TYR A 46 3.48 -19.34 -1.90
CA TYR A 46 3.49 -19.96 -3.23
C TYR A 46 2.12 -19.90 -3.91
N MET A 47 1.02 -20.06 -3.17
CA MET A 47 -0.34 -19.94 -3.71
C MET A 47 -0.60 -18.52 -4.24
N ASN A 48 -0.16 -17.48 -3.52
CA ASN A 48 -0.30 -16.09 -3.96
C ASN A 48 0.52 -15.77 -5.22
N GLN A 49 1.59 -16.53 -5.48
CA GLN A 49 2.36 -16.48 -6.74
C GLN A 49 1.79 -17.41 -7.83
N GLN A 50 0.62 -18.02 -7.59
CA GLN A 50 -0.02 -19.03 -8.46
C GLN A 50 0.84 -20.28 -8.72
N LEU A 51 1.82 -20.56 -7.85
CA LEU A 51 2.68 -21.74 -7.92
C LEU A 51 2.04 -22.91 -7.15
N PHE A 52 0.85 -23.34 -7.59
CA PHE A 52 -0.03 -24.24 -6.83
C PHE A 52 0.59 -25.60 -6.47
N GLU A 53 1.41 -26.21 -7.34
CA GLU A 53 2.10 -27.47 -7.03
C GLU A 53 3.12 -27.31 -5.88
N LYS A 54 3.82 -26.17 -5.83
CA LYS A 54 4.76 -25.87 -4.75
C LYS A 54 4.00 -25.60 -3.44
N GLY A 55 2.89 -24.88 -3.53
CA GLY A 55 1.97 -24.66 -2.41
C GLY A 55 1.48 -25.98 -1.82
N LEU A 56 0.89 -26.84 -2.67
CA LEU A 56 0.43 -28.18 -2.28
C LEU A 56 1.51 -28.99 -1.59
N LYS A 57 2.73 -29.02 -2.16
CA LYS A 57 3.85 -29.75 -1.57
C LYS A 57 4.21 -29.23 -0.18
N ALA A 58 4.27 -27.91 0.00
CA ALA A 58 4.56 -27.30 1.30
C ALA A 58 3.49 -27.62 2.35
N PHE A 59 2.21 -27.61 1.97
CA PHE A 59 1.12 -27.98 2.87
C PHE A 59 1.13 -29.47 3.25
N GLN A 60 1.50 -30.36 2.30
CA GLN A 60 1.70 -31.79 2.59
C GLN A 60 2.84 -32.01 3.57
N ASP A 61 3.96 -31.31 3.38
CA ASP A 61 5.11 -31.40 4.28
C ASP A 61 4.77 -30.84 5.67
N ALA A 62 3.99 -29.75 5.75
CA ALA A 62 3.46 -29.22 7.00
C ALA A 62 2.58 -30.23 7.75
N ALA A 63 1.60 -30.83 7.07
CA ALA A 63 0.70 -31.81 7.66
C ALA A 63 1.40 -33.13 8.04
N ALA A 64 2.45 -33.52 7.32
CA ALA A 64 3.28 -34.66 7.69
C ALA A 64 4.10 -34.40 8.96
N LEU A 65 4.53 -33.14 9.16
CA LEU A 65 5.35 -32.74 10.30
C LEU A 65 4.53 -32.51 11.57
N ASP A 66 3.36 -31.88 11.45
CA ASP A 66 2.37 -31.72 12.50
C ASP A 66 0.96 -32.13 12.01
N PRO A 67 0.56 -33.40 12.20
CA PRO A 67 -0.75 -33.88 11.78
C PRO A 67 -1.95 -33.22 12.48
N LYS A 68 -1.71 -32.43 13.55
CA LYS A 68 -2.75 -31.66 14.27
C LYS A 68 -2.95 -30.26 13.69
N LEU A 69 -2.07 -29.81 12.80
CA LEU A 69 -2.19 -28.52 12.13
C LEU A 69 -3.25 -28.62 11.02
N GLU A 70 -4.53 -28.53 11.39
CA GLU A 70 -5.64 -28.80 10.48
C GLU A 70 -5.71 -27.83 9.30
N ILE A 71 -5.33 -26.56 9.52
CA ILE A 71 -5.20 -25.54 8.48
C ILE A 71 -4.33 -26.03 7.30
N ALA A 72 -3.30 -26.84 7.55
CA ALA A 72 -2.46 -27.38 6.49
C ALA A 72 -3.20 -28.41 5.61
N LYS A 73 -4.17 -29.16 6.15
CA LYS A 73 -4.99 -30.08 5.36
C LYS A 73 -6.07 -29.34 4.57
N LEU A 74 -6.69 -28.33 5.17
CA LEU A 74 -7.61 -27.43 4.46
C LEU A 74 -6.91 -26.81 3.26
N ASN A 75 -5.73 -26.23 3.47
CA ASN A 75 -4.93 -25.61 2.42
C ASN A 75 -4.50 -26.59 1.31
N GLN A 76 -4.26 -27.87 1.63
CA GLN A 76 -4.09 -28.90 0.60
C GLN A 76 -5.33 -29.04 -0.26
N GLY A 77 -6.52 -29.09 0.33
CA GLY A 77 -7.81 -29.16 -0.37
C GLY A 77 -8.00 -27.98 -1.34
N ILE A 78 -7.72 -26.77 -0.87
CA ILE A 78 -7.80 -25.54 -1.67
C ILE A 78 -6.77 -25.55 -2.82
N ALA A 79 -5.53 -25.94 -2.55
CA ALA A 79 -4.51 -26.07 -3.59
C ALA A 79 -4.89 -27.12 -4.65
N LEU A 80 -5.44 -28.27 -4.23
CA LEU A 80 -5.92 -29.31 -5.14
C LEU A 80 -7.11 -28.85 -5.99
N LEU A 81 -8.02 -28.06 -5.43
CA LEU A 81 -9.12 -27.45 -6.17
C LEU A 81 -8.60 -26.55 -7.30
N ASN A 82 -7.61 -25.70 -7.01
CA ASN A 82 -6.96 -24.83 -8.00
C ASN A 82 -6.11 -25.60 -9.03
N LEU A 83 -5.61 -26.78 -8.67
CA LEU A 83 -4.98 -27.73 -9.59
C LEU A 83 -6.00 -28.61 -10.35
N THR A 84 -7.31 -28.38 -10.19
CA THR A 84 -8.40 -29.17 -10.79
C THR A 84 -8.40 -30.66 -10.43
N ARG A 85 -7.76 -31.04 -9.31
CA ARG A 85 -7.73 -32.41 -8.79
C ARG A 85 -8.94 -32.67 -7.89
N ILE A 86 -10.13 -32.63 -8.51
CA ILE A 86 -11.43 -32.51 -7.85
C ILE A 86 -11.69 -33.61 -6.80
N GLU A 87 -11.42 -34.88 -7.11
CA GLU A 87 -11.71 -35.98 -6.18
C GLU A 87 -10.91 -35.89 -4.88
N LEU A 88 -9.63 -35.51 -4.98
CA LEU A 88 -8.76 -35.35 -3.80
C LEU A 88 -9.14 -34.09 -3.01
N ALA A 89 -9.45 -32.99 -3.71
CA ALA A 89 -9.93 -31.77 -3.07
C ALA A 89 -11.23 -32.03 -2.30
N LYS A 90 -12.17 -32.77 -2.89
CA LYS A 90 -13.45 -33.13 -2.27
C LYS A 90 -13.26 -33.88 -0.96
N GLN A 91 -12.39 -34.90 -0.95
CA GLN A 91 -12.12 -35.68 0.26
C GLN A 91 -11.62 -34.79 1.40
N LEU A 92 -10.64 -33.93 1.13
CA LEU A 92 -10.05 -33.06 2.16
C LEU A 92 -11.02 -31.97 2.63
N LEU A 93 -11.77 -31.35 1.73
CA LEU A 93 -12.73 -30.30 2.08
C LEU A 93 -13.94 -30.86 2.84
N GLU A 94 -14.44 -32.04 2.47
CA GLU A 94 -15.48 -32.73 3.25
C GLU A 94 -14.99 -33.16 4.63
N GLU A 95 -13.73 -33.55 4.77
CA GLU A 95 -13.13 -33.85 6.08
C GLU A 95 -12.96 -32.59 6.93
N ALA A 96 -12.55 -31.48 6.30
CA ALA A 96 -12.39 -30.18 6.97
C ALA A 96 -13.71 -29.70 7.59
N VAL A 97 -14.82 -29.66 6.83
CA VAL A 97 -16.13 -29.22 7.36
C VAL A 97 -16.71 -30.18 8.41
N LYS A 98 -16.36 -31.48 8.36
CA LYS A 98 -16.75 -32.44 9.40
C LYS A 98 -15.99 -32.22 10.70
N ARG A 99 -14.73 -31.77 10.60
CA ARG A 99 -13.85 -31.57 11.73
C ARG A 99 -14.09 -30.24 12.42
N ASP A 100 -14.27 -29.18 11.64
CA ASP A 100 -14.71 -27.87 12.12
C ASP A 100 -15.90 -27.36 11.30
N PRO A 101 -17.14 -27.62 11.77
CA PRO A 101 -18.34 -27.13 11.10
C PRO A 101 -18.51 -25.61 11.11
N ASN A 102 -17.72 -24.87 11.90
CA ASN A 102 -17.79 -23.41 11.99
C ASN A 102 -16.67 -22.71 11.20
N ASP A 103 -15.92 -23.44 10.37
CA ASP A 103 -14.87 -22.88 9.53
C ASP A 103 -15.46 -22.37 8.19
N PRO A 104 -15.52 -21.03 7.98
CA PRO A 104 -16.05 -20.47 6.75
C PRO A 104 -15.18 -20.75 5.52
N HIS A 105 -13.84 -20.89 5.66
CA HIS A 105 -12.96 -21.21 4.53
C HIS A 105 -13.23 -22.63 4.00
N ALA A 106 -13.42 -23.59 4.90
CA ALA A 106 -13.75 -24.96 4.53
C ALA A 106 -15.09 -25.04 3.78
N TRP A 107 -16.13 -24.40 4.30
CA TRP A 107 -17.44 -24.37 3.64
C TRP A 107 -17.43 -23.62 2.32
N PHE A 108 -16.76 -22.47 2.24
CA PHE A 108 -16.70 -21.67 1.03
C PHE A 108 -16.03 -22.44 -0.12
N ASN A 109 -14.88 -23.06 0.15
CA ASN A 109 -14.16 -23.85 -0.85
C ASN A 109 -14.90 -25.12 -1.24
N LEU A 110 -15.66 -25.73 -0.31
CA LEU A 110 -16.57 -26.83 -0.64
C LEU A 110 -17.71 -26.37 -1.57
N GLY A 111 -18.22 -25.15 -1.37
CA GLY A 111 -19.20 -24.52 -2.26
C GLY A 111 -18.65 -24.28 -3.67
N LEU A 112 -17.42 -23.76 -3.77
CA LEU A 112 -16.72 -23.59 -5.05
C LEU A 112 -16.51 -24.93 -5.77
N LEU A 113 -16.12 -25.98 -5.03
CA LEU A 113 -15.96 -27.33 -5.57
C LEU A 113 -17.28 -27.86 -6.15
N TYR A 114 -18.38 -27.71 -5.41
CA TYR A 114 -19.68 -28.23 -5.86
C TYR A 114 -20.33 -27.42 -6.98
N LYS A 115 -19.96 -26.14 -7.15
CA LYS A 115 -20.58 -25.25 -8.16
C LYS A 115 -20.52 -25.82 -9.58
N ASN A 116 -19.46 -26.57 -9.87
CA ASN A 116 -19.23 -27.22 -11.16
C ASN A 116 -19.51 -28.74 -11.15
N SER A 117 -20.16 -29.24 -10.10
CA SER A 117 -20.49 -30.66 -9.95
C SER A 117 -21.94 -30.96 -10.39
N ASP A 118 -22.27 -32.25 -10.52
CA ASP A 118 -23.64 -32.72 -10.78
C ASP A 118 -24.59 -32.55 -9.58
N ASN A 119 -24.14 -31.93 -8.48
CA ASN A 119 -24.94 -31.63 -7.30
C ASN A 119 -25.34 -30.15 -7.26
N PRO A 120 -26.51 -29.76 -7.81
CA PRO A 120 -26.95 -28.36 -7.85
C PRO A 120 -27.33 -27.78 -6.48
N GLN A 121 -27.56 -28.61 -5.44
CA GLN A 121 -27.88 -28.12 -4.10
C GLN A 121 -26.63 -27.91 -3.23
N GLY A 122 -25.56 -28.68 -3.48
CA GLY A 122 -24.30 -28.59 -2.73
C GLY A 122 -23.74 -27.18 -2.55
N PRO A 123 -23.67 -26.33 -3.59
CA PRO A 123 -23.18 -24.96 -3.47
C PRO A 123 -24.08 -24.09 -2.58
N ILE A 124 -25.40 -24.27 -2.70
CA ILE A 124 -26.38 -23.50 -1.92
C ILE A 124 -26.20 -23.80 -0.43
N ASP A 125 -26.10 -25.08 -0.08
CA ASP A 125 -25.92 -25.50 1.32
C ASP A 125 -24.60 -25.00 1.90
N ALA A 126 -23.52 -25.11 1.12
CA ALA A 126 -22.19 -24.67 1.53
C ALA A 126 -22.12 -23.15 1.72
N PHE A 127 -22.51 -22.34 0.71
CA PHE A 127 -22.46 -20.88 0.84
C PHE A 127 -23.45 -20.35 1.88
N ARG A 128 -24.60 -20.99 2.05
CA ARG A 128 -25.54 -20.63 3.12
C ARG A 128 -24.91 -20.80 4.49
N HIS A 129 -24.20 -21.90 4.74
CA HIS A 129 -23.44 -22.06 5.98
C HIS A 129 -22.40 -20.96 6.19
N VAL A 130 -21.68 -20.53 5.14
CA VAL A 130 -20.75 -19.40 5.26
C VAL A 130 -21.48 -18.13 5.68
N THR A 131 -22.64 -17.82 5.07
CA THR A 131 -23.43 -16.62 5.44
C THR A 131 -24.07 -16.70 6.83
N GLU A 132 -24.24 -17.90 7.39
CA GLU A 132 -24.68 -18.10 8.78
C GLU A 132 -23.53 -17.84 9.77
N ILE A 133 -22.29 -18.17 9.39
CA ILE A 133 -21.08 -17.95 10.19
C ILE A 133 -20.63 -16.49 10.13
N ASP A 134 -20.51 -15.92 8.93
CA ASP A 134 -20.17 -14.53 8.67
C ASP A 134 -21.25 -13.85 7.79
N PRO A 135 -22.27 -13.22 8.42
CA PRO A 135 -23.33 -12.54 7.68
C PRO A 135 -22.88 -11.21 7.05
N ASN A 136 -21.67 -10.73 7.35
CA ASN A 136 -21.13 -9.45 6.85
C ASN A 136 -20.14 -9.64 5.69
N ASP A 137 -20.07 -10.84 5.09
CA ASP A 137 -19.26 -11.11 3.91
C ASP A 137 -20.08 -11.00 2.62
N ALA A 138 -19.89 -9.91 1.86
CA ALA A 138 -20.66 -9.66 0.65
C ALA A 138 -20.43 -10.72 -0.44
N ASP A 139 -19.20 -11.23 -0.57
CA ASP A 139 -18.84 -12.22 -1.58
C ASP A 139 -19.59 -13.54 -1.35
N SER A 140 -19.67 -14.00 -0.09
CA SER A 140 -20.45 -15.20 0.29
C SER A 140 -21.93 -15.07 -0.05
N TRP A 141 -22.54 -13.92 0.21
CA TRP A 141 -23.92 -13.64 -0.20
C TRP A 141 -24.08 -13.63 -1.73
N TYR A 142 -23.11 -13.07 -2.45
CA TYR A 142 -23.09 -13.13 -3.91
C TYR A 142 -23.03 -14.58 -4.43
N PHE A 143 -22.14 -15.41 -3.89
CA PHE A 143 -22.01 -16.80 -4.32
C PHE A 143 -23.26 -17.63 -3.98
N LEU A 144 -23.90 -17.36 -2.84
CA LEU A 144 -25.20 -17.94 -2.50
C LEU A 144 -26.28 -17.54 -3.51
N GLY A 145 -26.37 -16.25 -3.86
CA GLY A 145 -27.30 -15.76 -4.87
C GLY A 145 -27.06 -16.36 -6.25
N ALA A 146 -25.79 -16.50 -6.65
CA ALA A 146 -25.40 -17.14 -7.90
C ALA A 146 -25.80 -18.62 -7.94
N ALA A 147 -25.64 -19.35 -6.82
CA ALA A 147 -26.06 -20.73 -6.69
C ALA A 147 -27.59 -20.88 -6.81
N TYR A 148 -28.38 -20.02 -6.14
CA TYR A 148 -29.84 -20.00 -6.30
C TYR A 148 -30.27 -19.68 -7.74
N ALA A 149 -29.61 -18.72 -8.40
CA ALA A 149 -29.90 -18.36 -9.78
C ALA A 149 -29.64 -19.52 -10.76
N GLN A 150 -28.58 -20.31 -10.53
CA GLN A 150 -28.25 -21.50 -11.34
C GLN A 150 -29.37 -22.55 -11.30
N VAL A 151 -30.04 -22.71 -10.16
CA VAL A 151 -31.19 -23.61 -10.00
C VAL A 151 -32.54 -22.94 -10.25
N LYS A 152 -32.54 -21.72 -10.81
CA LYS A 152 -33.72 -20.92 -11.15
C LYS A 152 -34.61 -20.55 -9.96
N GLN A 153 -34.07 -20.56 -8.74
CA GLN A 153 -34.73 -20.07 -7.54
C GLN A 153 -34.54 -18.55 -7.43
N TYR A 154 -35.15 -17.82 -8.37
CA TYR A 154 -34.93 -16.38 -8.52
C TYR A 154 -35.31 -15.53 -7.30
N PRO A 155 -36.40 -15.81 -6.54
CA PRO A 155 -36.69 -15.05 -5.32
C PRO A 155 -35.56 -15.11 -4.29
N GLN A 156 -35.05 -16.31 -4.01
CA GLN A 156 -33.93 -16.49 -3.07
C GLN A 156 -32.62 -15.90 -3.61
N ALA A 157 -32.40 -15.95 -4.93
CA ALA A 157 -31.25 -15.31 -5.55
C ALA A 157 -31.30 -13.79 -5.39
N ILE A 158 -32.46 -13.18 -5.62
CA ILE A 158 -32.69 -11.73 -5.45
C ILE A 158 -32.41 -11.32 -4.01
N ASP A 159 -32.97 -12.04 -3.02
CA ASP A 159 -32.75 -11.75 -1.60
C ASP A 159 -31.26 -11.81 -1.25
N ALA A 160 -30.55 -12.86 -1.67
CA ALA A 160 -29.12 -13.01 -1.40
C ALA A 160 -28.27 -11.90 -2.06
N PHE A 161 -28.55 -11.54 -3.32
CA PHE A 161 -27.84 -10.42 -3.97
C PHE A 161 -28.15 -9.08 -3.31
N GLN A 162 -29.37 -8.84 -2.85
CA GLN A 162 -29.71 -7.63 -2.10
C GLN A 162 -29.00 -7.58 -0.75
N HIS A 163 -28.83 -8.71 -0.07
CA HIS A 163 -28.00 -8.81 1.13
C HIS A 163 -26.53 -8.47 0.84
N ALA A 164 -25.95 -9.02 -0.24
CA ALA A 164 -24.59 -8.67 -0.67
C ALA A 164 -24.44 -7.17 -0.89
N LEU A 165 -25.40 -6.53 -1.57
CA LEU A 165 -25.39 -5.09 -1.86
C LEU A 165 -25.67 -4.21 -0.63
N LYS A 166 -26.35 -4.75 0.39
CA LYS A 166 -26.50 -4.07 1.67
C LYS A 166 -25.18 -4.03 2.44
N VAL A 167 -24.39 -5.09 2.35
CA VAL A 167 -23.05 -5.18 2.97
C VAL A 167 -22.04 -4.35 2.18
N ASN A 168 -22.01 -4.48 0.85
CA ASN A 168 -21.15 -3.72 -0.04
C ASN A 168 -21.96 -3.15 -1.23
N PRO A 169 -22.36 -1.87 -1.17
CA PRO A 169 -23.13 -1.20 -2.23
C PRO A 169 -22.42 -1.10 -3.59
N LEU A 170 -21.08 -1.24 -3.63
CA LEU A 170 -20.28 -1.18 -4.85
C LEU A 170 -19.91 -2.58 -5.40
N HIS A 171 -20.53 -3.65 -4.88
CA HIS A 171 -20.25 -5.01 -5.31
C HIS A 171 -20.79 -5.31 -6.73
N ALA A 172 -19.96 -5.02 -7.74
CA ALA A 172 -20.31 -5.11 -9.16
C ALA A 172 -20.96 -6.45 -9.57
N SER A 173 -20.41 -7.59 -9.13
CA SER A 173 -20.96 -8.90 -9.49
C SER A 173 -22.35 -9.17 -8.90
N ALA A 174 -22.71 -8.53 -7.78
CA ALA A 174 -24.01 -8.68 -7.15
C ALA A 174 -25.05 -7.82 -7.85
N GLU A 175 -24.70 -6.59 -8.28
CA GLU A 175 -25.54 -5.77 -9.17
C GLU A 175 -25.86 -6.52 -10.48
N PHE A 176 -24.83 -7.11 -11.10
CA PHE A 176 -25.02 -7.90 -12.32
C PHE A 176 -25.86 -9.17 -12.08
N GLY A 177 -25.60 -9.90 -10.99
CA GLY A 177 -26.37 -11.07 -10.58
C GLY A 177 -27.85 -10.73 -10.34
N LEU A 178 -28.12 -9.63 -9.64
CA LEU A 178 -29.45 -9.12 -9.34
C LEU A 178 -30.18 -8.69 -10.61
N ALA A 179 -29.50 -7.96 -11.51
CA ALA A 179 -30.05 -7.58 -12.81
C ALA A 179 -30.49 -8.80 -13.61
N ARG A 180 -29.65 -9.84 -13.66
CA ARG A 180 -29.97 -11.11 -14.34
C ARG A 180 -31.12 -11.85 -13.68
N ALA A 181 -31.16 -11.91 -12.35
CA ALA A 181 -32.24 -12.57 -11.62
C ALA A 181 -33.59 -11.87 -11.89
N TYR A 182 -33.63 -10.53 -11.86
CA TYR A 182 -34.82 -9.76 -12.22
C TYR A 182 -35.25 -9.95 -13.68
N GLN A 183 -34.29 -10.01 -14.61
CA GLN A 183 -34.61 -10.25 -16.01
C GLN A 183 -35.27 -11.62 -16.19
N GLN A 184 -34.77 -12.65 -15.51
CA GLN A 184 -35.29 -14.01 -15.60
C GLN A 184 -36.61 -14.20 -14.82
N SER A 185 -36.88 -13.39 -13.79
CA SER A 185 -38.16 -13.37 -13.06
C SER A 185 -39.24 -12.52 -13.74
N GLY A 186 -38.90 -11.78 -14.82
CA GLY A 186 -39.83 -10.94 -15.58
C GLY A 186 -39.89 -9.47 -15.14
N GLU A 187 -39.04 -9.06 -14.21
CA GLU A 187 -38.99 -7.69 -13.67
C GLU A 187 -38.05 -6.78 -14.48
N ALA A 188 -38.37 -6.59 -15.76
CA ALA A 188 -37.49 -5.91 -16.72
C ALA A 188 -37.08 -4.48 -16.34
N ALA A 189 -37.92 -3.73 -15.62
CA ALA A 189 -37.58 -2.38 -15.17
C ALA A 189 -36.44 -2.39 -14.14
N LYS A 190 -36.55 -3.25 -13.12
CA LYS A 190 -35.50 -3.41 -12.10
C LYS A 190 -34.22 -4.00 -12.70
N ALA A 191 -34.35 -4.93 -13.66
CA ALA A 191 -33.19 -5.47 -14.36
C ALA A 191 -32.36 -4.37 -15.05
N ARG A 192 -33.01 -3.42 -15.73
CA ARG A 192 -32.31 -2.29 -16.37
C ARG A 192 -31.65 -1.36 -15.36
N GLU A 193 -32.32 -1.07 -14.25
CA GLU A 193 -31.77 -0.21 -13.19
C GLU A 193 -30.47 -0.80 -12.60
N ASN A 194 -30.48 -2.06 -12.19
CA ASN A 194 -29.29 -2.71 -11.62
C ASN A 194 -28.19 -2.91 -12.67
N LEU A 195 -28.55 -3.12 -13.94
CA LEU A 195 -27.57 -3.15 -15.03
C LEU A 195 -26.90 -1.79 -15.26
N GLN A 196 -27.63 -0.68 -15.13
CA GLN A 196 -27.06 0.67 -15.18
C GLN A 196 -26.11 0.93 -14.01
N LYS A 197 -26.46 0.47 -12.79
CA LYS A 197 -25.57 0.54 -11.62
C LYS A 197 -24.30 -0.26 -11.85
N PHE A 198 -24.40 -1.51 -12.32
CA PHE A 198 -23.24 -2.31 -12.70
C PHE A 198 -22.34 -1.60 -13.73
N GLN A 199 -22.93 -1.02 -14.77
CA GLN A 199 -22.17 -0.27 -15.79
C GLN A 199 -21.48 0.95 -15.19
N HIS A 200 -22.16 1.70 -14.31
CA HIS A 200 -21.57 2.84 -13.64
C HIS A 200 -20.39 2.42 -12.75
N ILE A 201 -20.58 1.42 -11.89
CA ILE A 201 -19.55 0.90 -10.98
C ILE A 201 -18.31 0.46 -11.78
N THR A 202 -18.51 -0.26 -12.90
CA THR A 202 -17.38 -0.78 -13.68
C THR A 202 -16.72 0.27 -14.57
N GLN A 203 -17.47 1.19 -15.18
CA GLN A 203 -16.91 2.25 -16.04
C GLN A 203 -16.23 3.35 -15.23
N ALA A 204 -16.76 3.69 -14.06
CA ALA A 204 -16.16 4.63 -13.14
C ALA A 204 -15.14 3.98 -12.19
N LYS A 205 -14.77 2.71 -12.43
CA LYS A 205 -13.77 1.94 -11.65
C LYS A 205 -14.04 1.86 -10.13
N LEU A 206 -15.27 2.14 -9.69
CA LEU A 206 -15.71 2.08 -8.28
C LEU A 206 -15.75 0.65 -7.71
N GLY A 207 -15.73 -0.37 -8.57
CA GLY A 207 -15.75 -1.76 -8.15
C GLY A 207 -15.44 -2.71 -9.31
N SER A 208 -14.75 -3.81 -9.00
CA SER A 208 -14.37 -4.83 -9.98
C SER A 208 -15.30 -6.05 -9.90
N PRO A 209 -15.73 -6.63 -11.04
CA PRO A 209 -16.44 -7.90 -11.03
C PRO A 209 -15.54 -9.02 -10.49
N ILE A 210 -16.11 -9.91 -9.68
CA ILE A 210 -15.46 -11.15 -9.21
C ILE A 210 -14.93 -11.96 -10.39
N GLY A 211 -13.64 -12.25 -10.36
CA GLY A 211 -12.92 -13.09 -11.30
C GLY A 211 -13.01 -14.58 -10.97
N LEU A 212 -12.43 -15.40 -11.85
CA LEU A 212 -12.28 -16.85 -11.63
C LEU A 212 -10.89 -17.24 -11.14
N ALA A 213 -9.95 -16.29 -11.11
CA ALA A 213 -8.60 -16.57 -10.65
C ALA A 213 -8.56 -16.72 -9.13
N TYR A 214 -7.55 -17.46 -8.66
CA TYR A 214 -7.24 -17.55 -7.24
C TYR A 214 -7.00 -16.16 -6.65
N GLY A 215 -7.76 -15.80 -5.62
CA GLY A 215 -7.73 -14.47 -4.97
C GLY A 215 -8.81 -13.49 -5.41
N ASP A 216 -9.48 -13.73 -6.54
CA ASP A 216 -10.56 -12.84 -7.01
C ASP A 216 -11.93 -13.21 -6.44
N GLN A 217 -12.05 -14.37 -5.78
CA GLN A 217 -13.31 -14.96 -5.33
C GLN A 217 -13.63 -14.67 -3.85
N GLY A 218 -12.96 -13.68 -3.26
CA GLY A 218 -13.15 -13.27 -1.88
C GLY A 218 -12.23 -13.96 -0.89
N LYS A 219 -12.19 -13.43 0.33
CA LYS A 219 -11.23 -13.83 1.37
C LYS A 219 -11.28 -15.33 1.69
N TYR A 220 -12.48 -15.92 1.72
CA TYR A 220 -12.66 -17.34 2.06
C TYR A 220 -12.27 -18.31 0.94
N SER A 221 -11.98 -17.82 -0.27
CA SER A 221 -11.41 -18.63 -1.35
C SER A 221 -9.91 -18.90 -1.21
N LEU A 222 -9.24 -18.14 -0.34
CA LEU A 222 -7.80 -18.20 -0.13
C LEU A 222 -7.41 -19.29 0.86
N VAL A 223 -6.16 -19.73 0.74
CA VAL A 223 -5.50 -20.51 1.80
C VAL A 223 -5.21 -19.64 3.00
N GLU A 224 -5.16 -20.26 4.18
CA GLU A 224 -4.93 -19.54 5.43
C GLU A 224 -3.49 -19.68 5.93
N GLU A 225 -2.97 -18.62 6.53
CA GLU A 225 -1.70 -18.66 7.25
C GLU A 225 -1.88 -19.15 8.69
N SER A 226 -0.89 -19.88 9.21
CA SER A 226 -0.88 -20.35 10.58
C SER A 226 -0.37 -19.25 11.53
N PRO A 227 -1.17 -18.85 12.55
CA PRO A 227 -0.79 -17.82 13.52
C PRO A 227 0.22 -18.33 14.56
N ALA A 228 0.51 -19.64 14.60
CA ALA A 228 1.51 -20.24 15.48
C ALA A 228 2.94 -19.72 15.21
N VAL A 229 3.12 -18.99 14.10
CA VAL A 229 4.34 -18.28 13.74
C VAL A 229 4.21 -16.80 14.11
N THR A 230 4.12 -16.48 15.40
CA THR A 230 4.88 -15.31 15.85
C THR A 230 6.32 -15.77 15.90
N LEU A 231 7.06 -15.61 14.79
CA LEU A 231 8.52 -15.75 14.84
C LEU A 231 8.96 -14.92 16.05
N LYS A 232 9.71 -15.52 16.98
CA LYS A 232 10.47 -14.70 17.93
C LYS A 232 11.30 -13.79 17.07
N VAL A 233 10.93 -12.51 17.03
CA VAL A 233 11.66 -11.49 16.28
C VAL A 233 13.12 -11.67 16.67
N PRO A 234 14.00 -12.07 15.73
CA PRO A 234 15.40 -12.24 16.05
C PRO A 234 15.88 -10.92 16.68
N PRO A 235 16.87 -10.98 17.60
CA PRO A 235 17.40 -9.75 18.16
C PRO A 235 17.71 -8.79 17.01
N GLN A 236 17.26 -7.54 17.15
CA GLN A 236 17.44 -6.49 16.15
C GLN A 236 18.86 -6.57 15.58
N ILE A 237 18.98 -6.66 14.26
CA ILE A 237 20.30 -6.56 13.60
C ILE A 237 20.86 -5.20 14.02
N PRO A 238 22.04 -5.11 14.66
CA PRO A 238 22.61 -3.84 15.05
C PRO A 238 22.85 -2.98 13.81
N VAL A 239 22.00 -1.98 13.58
CA VAL A 239 22.12 -1.01 12.49
C VAL A 239 22.81 0.23 13.04
N LYS A 240 23.81 0.72 12.31
CA LYS A 240 24.43 2.02 12.55
C LYS A 240 24.37 2.83 11.26
N PHE A 241 23.74 3.98 11.33
CA PHE A 241 23.83 4.97 10.26
C PHE A 241 25.24 5.57 10.24
N VAL A 242 25.81 5.66 9.05
CA VAL A 242 27.10 6.31 8.79
C VAL A 242 26.86 7.44 7.79
N ASP A 243 27.42 8.60 8.08
CA ASP A 243 27.42 9.70 7.13
C ASP A 243 28.41 9.37 6.00
N VAL A 244 27.87 9.29 4.78
CA VAL A 244 28.62 9.03 3.54
C VAL A 244 28.45 10.17 2.54
N THR A 245 27.90 11.31 2.96
CA THR A 245 27.48 12.40 2.07
C THR A 245 28.64 12.89 1.20
N LYS A 246 29.81 13.10 1.83
CA LYS A 246 31.03 13.55 1.16
C LYS A 246 31.59 12.50 0.23
N GLU A 247 31.66 11.25 0.68
CA GLU A 247 32.13 10.11 -0.10
C GLU A 247 31.24 9.91 -1.32
N ALA A 248 29.94 10.14 -1.17
CA ALA A 248 28.94 10.02 -2.23
C ALA A 248 29.00 11.15 -3.26
N GLY A 249 29.78 12.21 -3.03
CA GLY A 249 29.84 13.37 -3.93
C GLY A 249 28.66 14.33 -3.76
N ILE A 250 27.85 14.16 -2.72
CA ILE A 250 26.75 15.07 -2.39
C ILE A 250 27.35 16.25 -1.61
N VAL A 251 27.09 17.47 -2.08
CA VAL A 251 27.61 18.69 -1.46
C VAL A 251 26.46 19.41 -0.76
N SER A 252 26.34 19.21 0.55
CA SER A 252 25.43 19.99 1.39
C SER A 252 25.95 21.43 1.55
N ARG A 253 25.08 22.43 1.32
CA ARG A 253 25.42 23.86 1.47
C ARG A 253 24.66 24.52 2.63
N VAL A 254 24.40 23.74 3.67
CA VAL A 254 23.67 24.18 4.86
C VAL A 254 24.53 25.15 5.66
N VAL A 255 24.09 26.41 5.77
CA VAL A 255 24.51 27.34 6.82
C VAL A 255 23.52 27.23 7.97
N GLN A 256 23.98 27.36 9.21
CA GLN A 256 23.08 27.43 10.37
C GLN A 256 22.00 28.50 10.19
N ASN A 257 20.76 28.10 10.45
CA ASN A 257 19.54 28.90 10.56
C ASN A 257 19.76 30.42 10.55
N SER A 258 19.35 31.07 9.46
CA SER A 258 19.10 32.52 9.48
C SER A 258 17.80 32.88 10.22
N GLY A 259 16.97 31.89 10.58
CA GLY A 259 15.77 32.10 11.40
C GLY A 259 14.60 32.81 10.69
N ASP A 260 14.80 33.26 9.45
CA ASP A 260 13.88 34.18 8.76
C ASP A 260 13.03 33.52 7.64
N ASP A 261 13.25 32.24 7.29
CA ASP A 261 12.44 31.54 6.27
C ASP A 261 11.89 30.18 6.73
N LEU A 262 10.64 29.87 6.32
CA LEU A 262 9.89 28.68 6.73
C LEU A 262 10.51 27.38 6.19
N ALA A 263 11.19 27.41 5.04
CA ALA A 263 11.91 26.25 4.51
C ALA A 263 13.04 25.82 5.46
N SER A 264 13.74 26.79 6.07
CA SER A 264 14.76 26.52 7.09
C SER A 264 14.16 26.03 8.42
N TYR A 265 12.90 26.38 8.72
CA TYR A 265 12.21 25.94 9.94
C TYR A 265 11.68 24.51 9.86
N PHE A 266 11.01 24.14 8.77
CA PHE A 266 10.50 22.78 8.58
C PHE A 266 11.60 21.78 8.20
N GLY A 267 12.68 22.28 7.58
CA GLY A 267 13.69 21.45 6.95
C GLY A 267 13.17 20.89 5.61
N PRO A 268 13.97 20.94 4.54
CA PRO A 268 13.54 20.41 3.26
C PRO A 268 13.42 18.89 3.31
N GLY A 269 12.41 18.35 2.62
CA GLY A 269 12.28 16.91 2.38
C GLY A 269 13.35 16.39 1.40
N ALA A 270 13.15 15.18 0.90
CA ALA A 270 13.91 14.63 -0.22
C ALA A 270 13.02 13.70 -1.02
N CYS A 271 13.21 13.69 -2.34
CA CYS A 271 12.52 12.77 -3.24
C CYS A 271 13.53 11.89 -3.95
N PHE A 272 13.15 10.62 -4.11
CA PHE A 272 13.88 9.68 -4.94
C PHE A 272 13.07 9.47 -6.22
N LEU A 273 13.75 9.52 -7.35
CA LEU A 273 13.17 9.35 -8.67
C LEU A 273 14.25 8.85 -9.63
N ASP A 274 13.86 8.22 -10.73
CA ASP A 274 14.75 7.95 -11.87
C ASP A 274 14.46 9.01 -12.94
N TYR A 275 15.18 10.14 -12.92
CA TYR A 275 14.81 11.29 -13.75
C TYR A 275 15.26 11.13 -15.21
N ASP A 276 16.26 10.29 -15.48
CA ASP A 276 16.82 10.08 -16.82
C ASP A 276 16.55 8.68 -17.41
N GLY A 277 15.87 7.81 -16.66
CA GLY A 277 15.45 6.49 -17.09
C GLY A 277 16.59 5.47 -17.14
N ASP A 278 17.68 5.69 -16.38
CA ASP A 278 18.83 4.78 -16.35
C ASP A 278 18.65 3.59 -15.38
N GLY A 279 17.52 3.55 -14.66
CA GLY A 279 17.16 2.52 -13.70
C GLY A 279 17.78 2.71 -12.31
N LYS A 280 18.46 3.83 -12.05
CA LYS A 280 19.02 4.14 -10.74
C LYS A 280 18.24 5.28 -10.09
N SER A 281 17.99 5.16 -8.79
CA SER A 281 17.33 6.23 -8.04
C SER A 281 18.28 7.41 -7.83
N ASP A 282 17.89 8.55 -8.38
CA ASP A 282 18.45 9.89 -8.16
C ASP A 282 17.85 10.53 -6.91
N ILE A 283 18.43 11.65 -6.48
CA ILE A 283 18.00 12.38 -5.28
C ILE A 283 17.66 13.81 -5.66
N PHE A 284 16.42 14.21 -5.44
CA PHE A 284 15.98 15.60 -5.49
C PHE A 284 15.87 16.17 -4.08
N LEU A 285 16.52 17.31 -3.84
CA LEU A 285 16.44 18.10 -2.61
C LEU A 285 15.66 19.40 -2.92
N PRO A 286 14.49 19.63 -2.30
CA PRO A 286 13.73 20.88 -2.45
C PRO A 286 14.53 22.13 -2.04
N ASP A 287 15.41 21.99 -1.05
CA ASP A 287 16.37 23.00 -0.66
C ASP A 287 17.66 22.31 -0.18
N ASN A 288 18.82 22.84 -0.59
CA ASN A 288 20.14 22.37 -0.19
C ASN A 288 20.89 23.39 0.68
N GLY A 289 20.14 24.26 1.37
CA GLY A 289 20.63 25.21 2.37
C GLY A 289 20.92 26.61 1.82
N ALA A 290 21.31 27.56 2.67
CA ALA A 290 21.38 29.00 2.34
C ALA A 290 22.31 29.41 1.17
N GLN A 291 23.25 28.56 0.74
CA GLN A 291 24.09 28.79 -0.45
C GLN A 291 23.79 27.79 -1.60
N GLY A 292 22.77 26.97 -1.43
CA GLY A 292 22.12 26.14 -2.45
C GLY A 292 20.65 26.54 -2.58
N GLY A 293 19.92 25.83 -3.40
CA GLY A 293 18.46 25.87 -3.45
C GLY A 293 18.00 24.49 -3.89
N MET A 294 16.94 24.41 -4.66
CA MET A 294 16.52 23.20 -5.34
C MET A 294 17.70 22.53 -6.04
N THR A 295 17.96 21.27 -5.71
CA THR A 295 19.14 20.53 -6.20
C THR A 295 18.74 19.12 -6.62
N LEU A 296 19.17 18.69 -7.80
CA LEU A 296 19.01 17.32 -8.28
C LEU A 296 20.38 16.64 -8.39
N TYR A 297 20.54 15.51 -7.72
CA TYR A 297 21.72 14.67 -7.76
C TYR A 297 21.45 13.41 -8.58
N ARG A 298 22.15 13.29 -9.71
CA ARG A 298 22.11 12.09 -10.55
C ARG A 298 22.95 10.97 -9.94
N ASN A 299 22.40 9.78 -9.85
CA ASN A 299 23.08 8.58 -9.37
C ASN A 299 23.96 7.97 -10.46
N LEU A 300 25.26 7.94 -10.22
CA LEU A 300 26.23 7.35 -11.16
C LEU A 300 26.43 5.84 -10.92
N GLY A 301 25.88 5.29 -9.85
CA GLY A 301 26.19 3.97 -9.31
C GLY A 301 27.46 3.97 -8.46
N ASN A 302 27.75 2.84 -7.83
CA ASN A 302 28.91 2.66 -6.93
C ASN A 302 28.98 3.75 -5.84
N ASP A 303 27.83 4.06 -5.24
CA ASP A 303 27.68 5.06 -4.17
C ASP A 303 28.17 6.46 -4.57
N LYS A 304 28.04 6.87 -5.83
CA LYS A 304 28.43 8.20 -6.34
C LYS A 304 27.26 8.96 -6.95
N PHE A 305 27.25 10.27 -6.73
CA PHE A 305 26.29 11.21 -7.27
C PHE A 305 26.99 12.41 -7.90
N GLU A 306 26.34 13.03 -8.89
CA GLU A 306 26.73 14.32 -9.46
C GLU A 306 25.58 15.32 -9.46
N ASP A 307 25.88 16.61 -9.31
CA ASP A 307 24.88 17.68 -9.41
C ASP A 307 24.42 17.82 -10.88
N ALA A 308 23.15 17.49 -11.13
CA ALA A 308 22.49 17.57 -12.42
C ALA A 308 21.51 18.76 -12.52
N THR A 309 21.37 19.57 -11.48
CA THR A 309 20.31 20.59 -11.33
C THR A 309 20.12 21.47 -12.57
N LYS A 310 21.19 22.13 -13.02
CA LYS A 310 21.13 23.02 -14.19
C LYS A 310 20.93 22.27 -15.50
N ARG A 311 21.48 21.06 -15.61
CA ARG A 311 21.32 20.21 -16.79
C ARG A 311 19.87 19.76 -16.92
N ALA A 312 19.22 19.48 -15.79
CA ALA A 312 17.82 19.12 -15.70
C ALA A 312 16.85 20.30 -15.86
N GLY A 313 17.34 21.52 -16.12
CA GLY A 313 16.49 22.70 -16.32
C GLY A 313 15.89 23.27 -15.02
N LEU A 314 16.34 22.80 -13.86
CA LEU A 314 15.87 23.28 -12.56
C LEU A 314 16.56 24.58 -12.16
N ASP A 315 15.83 25.46 -11.48
CA ASP A 315 16.34 26.73 -10.97
C ASP A 315 16.96 26.56 -9.57
N PRO A 316 18.30 26.60 -9.44
CA PRO A 316 18.97 26.40 -8.16
C PRO A 316 18.81 27.58 -7.19
N THR A 317 18.13 28.66 -7.59
CA THR A 317 17.83 29.82 -6.73
C THR A 317 16.50 29.71 -6.01
N LEU A 318 15.65 28.76 -6.40
CA LEU A 318 14.39 28.50 -5.73
C LEU A 318 14.62 27.65 -4.47
N HIS A 319 13.97 28.05 -3.38
CA HIS A 319 13.95 27.31 -2.13
C HIS A 319 12.54 26.73 -1.93
N ALA A 320 12.46 25.40 -1.88
CA ALA A 320 11.23 24.66 -1.67
C ALA A 320 11.25 23.91 -0.33
N ILE A 321 10.10 23.38 0.06
CA ILE A 321 9.90 22.74 1.37
C ILE A 321 9.70 21.24 1.19
N GLY A 322 8.65 20.85 0.49
CA GLY A 322 8.30 19.46 0.21
C GLY A 322 8.44 19.13 -1.28
N CYS A 323 8.52 17.83 -1.55
CA CYS A 323 8.40 17.29 -2.90
C CYS A 323 7.65 15.96 -2.84
N THR A 324 7.13 15.56 -4.00
CA THR A 324 6.61 14.22 -4.27
C THR A 324 7.00 13.87 -5.70
N ALA A 325 7.29 12.59 -5.95
CA ALA A 325 7.65 12.07 -7.26
C ALA A 325 6.57 11.08 -7.71
N GLY A 326 6.18 11.15 -8.99
CA GLY A 326 5.14 10.31 -9.57
C GLY A 326 4.92 10.63 -11.03
N ASP A 327 4.48 9.65 -11.81
CA ASP A 327 4.12 9.80 -13.24
C ASP A 327 2.67 10.27 -13.31
N TYR A 328 2.44 11.59 -13.35
CA TYR A 328 1.08 12.13 -13.21
C TYR A 328 0.28 12.08 -14.51
N ASP A 329 0.96 11.97 -15.66
CA ASP A 329 0.33 11.91 -16.97
C ASP A 329 0.42 10.53 -17.63
N ASN A 330 0.85 9.52 -16.86
CA ASN A 330 0.92 8.11 -17.25
C ASN A 330 1.76 7.90 -18.51
N ASP A 331 2.82 8.70 -18.68
CA ASP A 331 3.66 8.71 -19.86
C ASP A 331 4.91 7.79 -19.73
N GLY A 332 5.13 7.24 -18.54
CA GLY A 332 6.24 6.36 -18.19
C GLY A 332 7.48 7.08 -17.67
N ALA A 333 7.46 8.41 -17.53
CA ALA A 333 8.53 9.19 -16.90
C ALA A 333 8.10 9.71 -15.53
N THR A 334 8.99 9.66 -14.55
CA THR A 334 8.67 10.20 -13.22
C THR A 334 8.75 11.72 -13.22
N ASP A 335 7.63 12.37 -12.89
CA ASP A 335 7.52 13.82 -12.70
C ASP A 335 7.74 14.21 -11.23
N LEU A 336 7.76 15.52 -10.98
CA LEU A 336 7.87 16.09 -9.64
C LEU A 336 6.77 17.11 -9.38
N ALA A 337 6.16 17.04 -8.20
CA ALA A 337 5.47 18.19 -7.62
C ALA A 337 6.25 18.72 -6.42
N VAL A 338 6.38 20.04 -6.33
CA VAL A 338 7.26 20.71 -5.36
C VAL A 338 6.52 21.85 -4.68
N SER A 339 6.55 21.93 -3.36
CA SER A 339 5.90 23.01 -2.61
C SER A 339 6.88 24.13 -2.29
N LEU A 340 6.55 25.35 -2.72
CA LEU A 340 7.20 26.58 -2.28
C LEU A 340 6.25 27.36 -1.36
N ARG A 341 6.84 28.27 -0.59
CA ARG A 341 6.10 29.13 0.34
C ARG A 341 4.95 29.91 -0.29
N VAL A 342 5.00 30.25 -1.57
CA VAL A 342 3.96 31.05 -2.23
C VAL A 342 3.22 30.31 -3.34
N ARG A 343 3.74 29.15 -3.77
CA ARG A 343 3.11 28.33 -4.81
C ARG A 343 3.55 26.88 -4.75
N ALA A 344 2.75 25.96 -5.27
CA ALA A 344 3.20 24.64 -5.69
C ALA A 344 3.73 24.71 -7.14
N LEU A 345 4.60 23.78 -7.50
CA LEU A 345 5.07 23.54 -8.87
C LEU A 345 4.68 22.12 -9.29
N LEU A 346 4.29 21.98 -10.55
CA LEU A 346 4.25 20.71 -11.25
C LEU A 346 5.31 20.73 -12.35
N LEU A 347 6.32 19.87 -12.21
CA LEU A 347 7.48 19.78 -13.07
C LEU A 347 7.38 18.47 -13.88
N HIS A 348 7.03 18.59 -15.15
CA HIS A 348 6.93 17.46 -16.07
C HIS A 348 8.31 17.03 -16.59
N ASN A 349 8.59 15.74 -16.60
CA ASN A 349 9.83 15.18 -17.13
C ASN A 349 9.72 14.95 -18.64
N GLU A 350 10.49 15.71 -19.42
CA GLU A 350 10.44 15.69 -20.88
C GLU A 350 11.15 14.47 -21.51
N LYS A 351 11.45 13.41 -20.73
CA LYS A 351 12.11 12.14 -21.15
C LYS A 351 13.49 12.32 -21.79
N ASN A 352 14.08 13.50 -21.64
CA ASN A 352 15.38 13.87 -22.17
C ASN A 352 16.34 14.31 -21.04
N GLY A 353 15.99 13.97 -19.80
CA GLY A 353 16.71 14.36 -18.59
C GLY A 353 16.52 15.83 -18.22
N THR A 354 15.41 16.46 -18.63
CA THR A 354 15.05 17.83 -18.25
C THR A 354 13.60 17.91 -17.77
N PHE A 355 13.33 18.88 -16.90
CA PHE A 355 12.01 19.19 -16.40
C PHE A 355 11.46 20.48 -17.00
N LYS A 356 10.13 20.53 -17.14
CA LYS A 356 9.38 21.71 -17.57
C LYS A 356 8.32 22.07 -16.55
N ASP A 357 8.24 23.34 -16.20
CA ASP A 357 7.17 23.86 -15.34
C ASP A 357 5.83 23.88 -16.10
N MET A 358 4.93 22.98 -15.70
CA MET A 358 3.59 22.82 -16.26
C MET A 358 2.49 23.40 -15.37
N THR A 359 2.86 24.04 -14.25
CA THR A 359 1.92 24.48 -13.20
C THR A 359 0.78 25.35 -13.74
N GLU A 360 1.11 26.35 -14.56
CA GLU A 360 0.12 27.29 -15.10
C GLU A 360 -0.80 26.61 -16.13
N SER A 361 -0.23 25.83 -17.05
CA SER A 361 -0.99 25.07 -18.05
C SER A 361 -1.87 23.98 -17.45
N ALA A 362 -1.42 23.40 -16.33
CA ALA A 362 -2.18 22.41 -15.57
C ALA A 362 -3.34 23.03 -14.78
N GLY A 363 -3.39 24.37 -14.66
CA GLY A 363 -4.45 25.08 -13.94
C GLY A 363 -4.30 25.04 -12.41
N ILE A 364 -3.17 24.58 -11.88
CA ILE A 364 -2.91 24.49 -10.45
C ILE A 364 -2.68 25.90 -9.89
N LYS A 365 -3.50 26.30 -8.92
CA LYS A 365 -3.44 27.61 -8.27
C LYS A 365 -3.42 27.46 -6.76
N SER A 366 -2.24 27.46 -6.20
CA SER A 366 -2.04 27.43 -4.74
C SER A 366 -1.89 28.85 -4.18
N GLU A 367 -2.67 29.17 -3.14
CA GLU A 367 -2.48 30.37 -2.32
C GLU A 367 -1.91 29.99 -0.93
N GLY A 368 -1.59 30.95 -0.07
CA GLY A 368 -1.12 30.66 1.28
C GLY A 368 0.34 30.18 1.34
N SER A 369 0.70 29.47 2.41
CA SER A 369 2.03 28.89 2.63
C SER A 369 2.00 27.38 2.53
N ASN A 370 2.30 26.88 1.33
CA ASN A 370 2.33 25.44 1.00
C ASN A 370 3.53 24.77 1.67
N VAL A 371 3.32 23.60 2.29
CA VAL A 371 4.35 22.88 3.05
C VAL A 371 4.51 21.46 2.53
N GLY A 372 3.54 20.58 2.79
CA GLY A 372 3.53 19.22 2.28
C GLY A 372 2.93 19.15 0.89
N VAL A 373 3.42 18.22 0.08
CA VAL A 373 2.87 17.90 -1.23
C VAL A 373 2.93 16.38 -1.43
N THR A 374 1.86 15.79 -1.93
CA THR A 374 1.73 14.34 -2.06
C THR A 374 0.90 14.01 -3.30
N PHE A 375 1.44 13.12 -4.14
CA PHE A 375 0.65 12.47 -5.19
C PHE A 375 -0.14 11.32 -4.60
N ILE A 376 -1.40 11.20 -5.02
CA ILE A 376 -2.35 10.23 -4.49
C ILE A 376 -3.42 9.97 -5.56
N ASP A 377 -3.82 8.73 -5.79
CA ASP A 377 -4.96 8.40 -6.66
C ASP A 377 -6.16 8.16 -5.72
N TYR A 378 -6.87 9.23 -5.34
CA TYR A 378 -7.85 9.14 -4.26
C TYR A 378 -9.19 8.55 -4.73
N ASP A 379 -9.47 8.64 -6.03
CA ASP A 379 -10.73 8.17 -6.62
C ASP A 379 -10.54 6.91 -7.51
N HIS A 380 -9.33 6.36 -7.55
CA HIS A 380 -8.97 5.14 -8.27
C HIS A 380 -9.21 5.22 -9.78
N ASP A 381 -9.13 6.43 -10.35
CA ASP A 381 -9.24 6.62 -11.79
C ASP A 381 -7.93 6.31 -12.52
N GLY A 382 -6.83 6.15 -11.77
CA GLY A 382 -5.51 5.75 -12.25
C GLY A 382 -4.63 6.92 -12.67
N ASP A 383 -5.11 8.15 -12.54
CA ASP A 383 -4.31 9.37 -12.71
C ASP A 383 -3.91 9.91 -11.33
N LEU A 384 -2.64 10.28 -11.14
CA LEU A 384 -2.21 10.80 -9.83
C LEU A 384 -2.77 12.20 -9.59
N ASP A 385 -3.56 12.34 -8.53
CA ASP A 385 -4.05 13.61 -7.99
C ASP A 385 -3.02 14.24 -7.04
N LEU A 386 -3.18 15.54 -6.78
CA LEU A 386 -2.22 16.31 -6.00
C LEU A 386 -2.87 16.90 -4.73
N TYR A 387 -2.41 16.41 -3.57
CA TYR A 387 -2.75 16.99 -2.28
C TYR A 387 -1.65 17.94 -1.80
N VAL A 388 -2.02 19.16 -1.42
CA VAL A 388 -1.10 20.20 -0.94
C VAL A 388 -1.53 20.67 0.44
N THR A 389 -0.65 20.50 1.43
CA THR A 389 -0.91 21.03 2.77
C THR A 389 -0.51 22.49 2.88
N ASN A 390 -1.26 23.26 3.65
CA ASN A 390 -1.08 24.69 3.80
C ASN A 390 -0.99 25.13 5.26
N THR A 391 -0.28 26.23 5.48
CA THR A 391 -0.12 26.85 6.79
C THR A 391 -0.38 28.36 6.72
N LEU A 392 -0.28 29.04 7.86
CA LEU A 392 -0.55 30.47 7.94
C LEU A 392 0.39 31.30 7.07
N ARG A 393 -0.24 32.10 6.22
CA ARG A 393 0.43 33.17 5.50
C ARG A 393 1.08 34.13 6.50
N ASN A 394 2.39 34.35 6.36
CA ASN A 394 3.20 35.24 7.22
C ASN A 394 3.30 34.84 8.70
N ALA A 395 3.09 33.56 9.07
CA ALA A 395 3.52 33.12 10.39
C ALA A 395 5.05 33.32 10.52
N PRO A 396 5.53 34.04 11.55
CA PRO A 396 6.97 34.08 11.82
C PRO A 396 7.44 32.67 12.16
N ALA A 397 8.61 32.27 11.65
CA ALA A 397 9.27 31.06 12.15
C ALA A 397 9.52 31.25 13.65
N PRO A 398 9.07 30.33 14.52
CA PRO A 398 9.31 30.49 15.96
C PRO A 398 10.80 30.36 16.25
N ALA A 399 11.28 31.11 17.24
CA ALA A 399 12.62 30.87 17.77
C ALA A 399 12.70 29.43 18.31
N SER A 400 13.81 28.74 18.03
CA SER A 400 14.04 27.35 18.45
C SER A 400 13.60 27.09 19.91
N GLY A 401 12.62 26.20 20.10
CA GLY A 401 12.15 25.78 21.43
C GLY A 401 10.99 26.59 22.03
N GLN A 402 10.29 27.42 21.25
CA GLN A 402 9.05 28.07 21.69
C GLN A 402 7.81 27.52 20.99
N ASP A 403 6.73 27.33 21.75
CA ASP A 403 5.41 27.01 21.22
C ASP A 403 4.89 28.15 20.33
N ILE A 404 4.32 27.80 19.18
CA ILE A 404 3.66 28.76 18.29
C ILE A 404 2.36 29.21 18.96
N LYS A 405 2.36 30.40 19.58
CA LYS A 405 1.12 31.07 20.00
C LYS A 405 0.47 31.74 18.79
N LEU A 406 -0.49 31.05 18.19
CA LEU A 406 -1.28 31.61 17.09
C LEU A 406 -2.23 32.70 17.61
N PRO A 407 -2.25 33.90 16.99
CA PRO A 407 -3.28 34.90 17.24
C PRO A 407 -4.68 34.30 17.02
N SER A 408 -5.59 34.51 17.97
CA SER A 408 -7.00 34.16 17.82
C SER A 408 -7.66 34.97 16.69
N GLY A 409 -8.33 34.30 15.76
CA GLY A 409 -9.07 34.93 14.65
C GLY A 409 -8.38 34.88 13.27
N LEU A 410 -7.34 34.06 13.10
CA LEU A 410 -6.71 33.84 11.80
C LEU A 410 -7.58 32.97 10.88
N VAL A 411 -7.73 33.40 9.62
CA VAL A 411 -8.36 32.61 8.56
C VAL A 411 -7.26 31.80 7.89
N PHE A 412 -7.36 30.48 7.98
CA PHE A 412 -6.46 29.57 7.30
C PHE A 412 -7.01 29.30 5.89
N PRO A 413 -6.17 29.34 4.84
CA PRO A 413 -6.62 29.05 3.49
C PRO A 413 -7.07 27.58 3.29
N GLY A 414 -6.83 26.71 4.28
CA GLY A 414 -7.12 25.27 4.20
C GLY A 414 -6.09 24.53 3.34
N ASN A 415 -6.08 23.21 3.43
CA ASN A 415 -5.33 22.36 2.49
C ASN A 415 -6.05 22.35 1.13
N PHE A 416 -5.35 21.94 0.07
CA PHE A 416 -5.90 21.87 -1.27
C PHE A 416 -5.81 20.46 -1.83
N MET A 417 -6.90 19.99 -2.42
CA MET A 417 -6.94 18.79 -3.24
C MET A 417 -7.21 19.12 -4.69
N TRP A 418 -6.33 18.67 -5.56
CA TRP A 418 -6.36 18.88 -6.99
C TRP A 418 -6.56 17.53 -7.67
N ARG A 419 -7.76 17.31 -8.20
CA ARG A 419 -8.05 16.13 -9.01
C ARG A 419 -7.41 16.27 -10.38
N ASN A 420 -6.67 15.26 -10.83
CA ASN A 420 -6.16 15.18 -12.19
C ASN A 420 -7.29 14.76 -13.13
N ASN A 421 -7.50 15.51 -14.22
CA ASN A 421 -8.60 15.24 -15.14
C ASN A 421 -8.23 14.25 -16.25
N GLY A 422 -7.06 13.60 -16.20
CA GLY A 422 -6.55 12.67 -17.22
C GLY A 422 -6.19 13.32 -18.56
N ASN A 423 -6.06 14.65 -18.58
CA ASN A 423 -5.77 15.43 -19.80
C ASN A 423 -4.67 16.48 -19.59
N GLY A 424 -3.87 16.33 -18.52
CA GLY A 424 -2.82 17.26 -18.13
C GLY A 424 -3.32 18.53 -17.42
N THR A 425 -4.58 18.57 -17.02
CA THR A 425 -5.14 19.66 -16.20
C THR A 425 -5.69 19.14 -14.89
N PHE A 426 -5.76 20.03 -13.90
CA PHE A 426 -6.22 19.72 -12.55
C PHE A 426 -7.42 20.58 -12.15
N THR A 427 -8.33 19.99 -11.36
CA THR A 427 -9.52 20.65 -10.81
C THR A 427 -9.42 20.70 -9.30
N ASN A 428 -9.63 21.87 -8.70
CA ASN A 428 -9.71 21.97 -7.24
C ASN A 428 -11.03 21.38 -6.75
N VAL A 429 -10.95 20.24 -6.07
CA VAL A 429 -12.09 19.47 -5.53
C VAL A 429 -12.19 19.56 -4.01
N THR A 430 -11.39 20.41 -3.37
CA THR A 430 -11.31 20.55 -1.90
C THR A 430 -12.68 20.74 -1.25
N GLN A 431 -13.53 21.59 -1.85
CA GLN A 431 -14.86 21.86 -1.30
C GLN A 431 -15.84 20.70 -1.49
N GLU A 432 -15.72 19.96 -2.60
CA GLU A 432 -16.57 18.81 -2.94
C GLU A 432 -16.27 17.63 -2.01
N LEU A 433 -14.99 17.44 -1.66
CA LEU A 433 -14.54 16.37 -0.78
C LEU A 433 -14.70 16.69 0.71
N GLU A 434 -15.16 17.89 1.06
CA GLU A 434 -15.35 18.35 2.45
C GLU A 434 -14.12 18.24 3.36
N ILE A 435 -12.92 18.16 2.77
CA ILE A 435 -11.62 18.09 3.45
C ILE A 435 -11.13 19.47 3.87
N TYR A 436 -11.91 20.12 4.73
CA TYR A 436 -11.53 21.37 5.40
C TYR A 436 -10.66 21.06 6.61
N LEU A 437 -9.44 20.57 6.36
CA LEU A 437 -8.53 20.26 7.44
C LEU A 437 -7.87 21.53 8.00
N ASP A 438 -7.67 21.51 9.32
CA ASP A 438 -6.76 22.42 10.02
C ASP A 438 -5.37 22.38 9.37
N PRO A 439 -4.55 23.43 9.56
CA PRO A 439 -3.21 23.50 9.00
C PRO A 439 -2.40 22.25 9.29
N SER A 440 -1.88 21.63 8.23
CA SER A 440 -1.01 20.47 8.34
C SER A 440 0.30 20.69 7.60
N VAL A 441 1.32 19.95 8.01
CA VAL A 441 2.68 20.05 7.46
C VAL A 441 3.01 18.93 6.48
N SER A 442 2.24 17.85 6.50
CA SER A 442 2.41 16.67 5.67
C SER A 442 1.12 15.86 5.65
N ALA A 443 0.97 15.02 4.62
CA ALA A 443 -0.09 14.03 4.49
C ALA A 443 0.52 12.76 3.87
N ILE A 444 -0.09 11.62 4.18
CA ILE A 444 0.25 10.31 3.60
C ILE A 444 -1.09 9.64 3.32
N GLY A 445 -1.28 9.21 2.07
CA GLY A 445 -2.41 8.38 1.70
C GLY A 445 -2.13 6.91 1.96
N THR A 446 -3.08 6.21 2.56
CA THR A 446 -3.03 4.74 2.68
C THR A 446 -4.44 4.19 2.75
N ASP A 447 -4.65 2.98 2.28
CA ASP A 447 -5.87 2.21 2.59
C ASP A 447 -5.58 1.40 3.86
N TYR A 448 -5.70 2.03 5.04
CA TYR A 448 -5.31 1.35 6.31
C TYR A 448 -6.34 0.31 6.73
N ASN A 449 -7.59 0.50 6.30
CA ASN A 449 -8.71 -0.35 6.69
C ASN A 449 -8.97 -1.48 5.65
N ASN A 450 -8.26 -1.45 4.52
CA ASN A 450 -8.31 -2.40 3.41
C ASN A 450 -9.70 -2.48 2.73
N ASP A 451 -10.41 -1.36 2.65
CA ASP A 451 -11.70 -1.21 1.96
C ASP A 451 -11.56 -0.72 0.51
N ARG A 452 -10.32 -0.52 0.05
CA ARG A 452 -9.94 0.02 -1.26
C ARG A 452 -10.30 1.48 -1.47
N ALA A 453 -10.54 2.24 -0.40
CA ALA A 453 -10.51 3.68 -0.44
C ALA A 453 -9.21 4.19 0.20
N ILE A 454 -8.77 5.36 -0.24
CA ILE A 454 -7.67 6.08 0.38
C ILE A 454 -8.19 6.77 1.66
N ASP A 455 -7.53 6.51 2.79
CA ASP A 455 -7.75 7.17 4.09
C ASP A 455 -6.77 8.33 4.35
#